data_AF-A0A956TTD1-F1
#
_entry.id   AF-A0A956TTD1-F1
#
_cell.length_a   1.000
_cell.length_b   1.000
_cell.length_c   1.000
_cell.angle_alpha   90.00
_cell.angle_beta   90.00
_cell.angle_gamma   90.00
#
_symmetry.space_group_name_H-M   'P 1'
#
loop_
_entity.id
_entity.type
_entity.pdbx_description
1 polymer ?
#
loop_
_entity_poly.entity_id
_entity_poly.type
_entity_poly.pdbx_seq_one_letter_code
_entity_poly.pdbx_strand_id
1 'polypeptide(L)'
;MLTSKTEVEEILTISPEWRVFLARAEESAREKQSRSRSHKESPPALALLEQVGAEAIYTKAKLLGTEQDRFLDLIRDFYFQPMFARMLTLNQNLKRFWIQRRVDRETQERLCVSLSTELALKLHTALIKQMSEHKEDGFKVLLPAYAQRSVHNAVVDYVRSEWQWEKDTLQDLDLDPSQVDPRTQVADQAEYSPEYQAISSEQVKQLNEVRAHLSTMLGDQRYPQDSLIVVDCMFGLGLTPHSRAGEEMTMRECCEKLSLKGDTQARQIARCQVLLDKGLDIIREAIRTSMPGVAQAWQADVNVNSASRRELNHYLGLTEGEVDRLLPSRQYYYLEEMADRKVVKQERIPEIAEKGAVAAFIPVDLNSATRRDIIDICGAEKNAARLLVEKRPFNSLAEILKSGILNQADLDKLIDKGAVLKVQRKAAVPLNTASAEDLAALGLSAELGERILRGRPFESWT
;
A
#
# COMPACT_ATOMS: atom_id res chain seq x y z
N MET A 1 23.89 12.21 -8.24
CA MET A 1 23.14 12.56 -9.46
C MET A 1 24.09 12.47 -10.64
N LEU A 2 24.41 11.25 -11.09
CA LEU A 2 24.88 11.02 -12.45
C LEU A 2 23.62 11.05 -13.34
N THR A 3 23.73 11.72 -14.46
CA THR A 3 22.60 12.27 -15.22
C THR A 3 21.85 11.21 -16.02
N SER A 4 20.51 11.24 -16.02
CA SER A 4 19.64 10.41 -16.87
C SER A 4 19.96 10.41 -18.38
N LYS A 5 20.72 11.41 -18.84
CA LYS A 5 21.24 11.48 -20.21
C LYS A 5 22.25 10.36 -20.52
N THR A 6 23.03 9.88 -19.55
CA THR A 6 24.00 8.80 -19.81
C THR A 6 23.30 7.46 -20.01
N GLU A 7 22.21 7.23 -19.28
CA GLU A 7 21.41 5.99 -19.34
C GLU A 7 20.77 5.79 -20.72
N VAL A 8 20.15 6.85 -21.26
CA VAL A 8 19.52 6.82 -22.59
C VAL A 8 20.57 6.64 -23.68
N GLU A 9 21.71 7.32 -23.59
CA GLU A 9 22.80 7.17 -24.57
C GLU A 9 23.41 5.77 -24.55
N GLU A 10 23.50 5.11 -23.39
CA GLU A 10 23.94 3.71 -23.31
C GLU A 10 22.98 2.77 -24.04
N ILE A 11 21.66 2.91 -23.84
CA ILE A 11 20.66 2.13 -24.57
C ILE A 11 20.74 2.41 -26.08
N LEU A 12 20.90 3.69 -26.47
CA LEU A 12 20.98 4.09 -27.88
C LEU A 12 22.31 3.71 -28.55
N THR A 13 23.38 3.46 -27.78
CA THR A 13 24.64 2.93 -28.31
C THR A 13 24.44 1.49 -28.81
N ILE A 14 23.59 0.72 -28.12
CA ILE A 14 23.24 -0.66 -28.50
C ILE A 14 22.11 -0.69 -29.56
N SER A 15 21.16 0.25 -29.46
CA SER A 15 19.95 0.33 -30.30
C SER A 15 19.76 1.73 -30.91
N PRO A 16 20.64 2.17 -31.83
CA PRO A 16 20.59 3.53 -32.40
C PRO A 16 19.30 3.82 -33.16
N GLU A 17 18.64 2.78 -33.70
CA GLU A 17 17.36 2.89 -34.39
C GLU A 17 16.23 3.38 -33.48
N TRP A 18 16.39 3.31 -32.15
CA TRP A 18 15.36 3.74 -31.19
C TRP A 18 15.31 5.24 -30.92
N ARG A 19 16.20 6.03 -31.52
CA ARG A 19 16.18 7.51 -31.43
C ARG A 19 14.83 8.12 -31.84
N VAL A 20 14.14 7.49 -32.78
CA VAL A 20 12.81 7.95 -33.24
C VAL A 20 11.77 7.84 -32.11
N PHE A 21 11.86 6.82 -31.27
CA PHE A 21 10.97 6.64 -30.11
C PHE A 21 11.30 7.64 -28.99
N LEU A 22 12.58 8.01 -28.82
CA LEU A 22 12.98 9.03 -27.84
C LEU A 22 12.32 10.37 -28.14
N ALA A 23 12.36 10.83 -29.40
CA ALA A 23 11.73 12.08 -29.81
C ALA A 23 10.22 12.10 -29.50
N ARG A 24 9.53 10.97 -29.74
CA ARG A 24 8.10 10.81 -29.41
C ARG A 24 7.83 10.80 -27.90
N ALA A 25 8.71 10.16 -27.11
CA ALA A 25 8.63 10.15 -25.66
C ALA A 25 8.82 11.56 -25.09
N GLU A 26 9.77 12.34 -25.60
CA GLU A 26 10.00 13.73 -25.19
C GLU A 26 8.82 14.64 -25.54
N GLU A 27 8.24 14.48 -26.73
CA GLU A 27 7.04 15.22 -27.14
C GLU A 27 5.85 14.91 -26.21
N SER A 28 5.61 13.62 -25.96
CA SER A 28 4.57 13.16 -25.02
C SER A 28 4.79 13.68 -23.59
N ALA A 29 6.05 13.78 -23.15
CA ALA A 29 6.40 14.34 -21.84
C ALA A 29 6.10 15.84 -21.76
N ARG A 30 6.45 16.61 -22.81
CA ARG A 30 6.13 18.05 -22.90
C ARG A 30 4.63 18.32 -22.88
N GLU A 31 3.85 17.51 -23.60
CA GLU A 31 2.39 17.60 -23.58
C GLU A 31 1.82 17.34 -22.18
N LYS A 32 2.30 16.30 -21.47
CA LYS A 32 1.87 16.01 -20.11
C LYS A 32 2.26 17.11 -19.12
N GLN A 33 3.44 17.69 -19.27
CA GLN A 33 3.93 18.79 -18.43
C GLN A 33 3.07 20.06 -18.61
N SER A 34 2.54 20.29 -19.82
CA SER A 34 1.60 21.40 -20.08
C SER A 34 0.23 21.22 -19.40
N ARG A 35 -0.18 19.97 -19.15
CA ARG A 35 -1.52 19.63 -18.62
C ARG A 35 -1.56 19.40 -17.12
N SER A 36 -0.45 19.02 -16.48
CA SER A 36 -0.40 18.72 -15.04
C SER A 36 0.77 19.38 -14.33
N ARG A 37 0.49 20.16 -13.29
CA ARG A 37 1.51 20.75 -12.40
C ARG A 37 2.05 19.77 -11.35
N SER A 38 1.53 18.54 -11.24
CA SER A 38 1.82 17.64 -10.12
C SER A 38 2.35 16.25 -10.50
N HIS A 39 2.49 15.92 -11.78
CA HIS A 39 3.04 14.63 -12.17
C HIS A 39 4.57 14.59 -12.05
N LYS A 40 5.06 13.69 -11.20
CA LYS A 40 6.48 13.30 -11.15
C LYS A 40 6.84 12.71 -12.51
N GLU A 41 7.77 13.35 -13.23
CA GLU A 41 8.19 12.90 -14.56
C GLU A 41 8.74 11.48 -14.51
N SER A 42 8.31 10.63 -15.46
CA SER A 42 8.91 9.32 -15.66
C SER A 42 10.39 9.50 -16.07
N PRO A 43 11.30 8.64 -15.62
CA PRO A 43 12.67 8.64 -16.10
C PRO A 43 12.72 8.56 -17.64
N PRO A 44 13.59 9.32 -18.33
CA PRO A 44 13.65 9.34 -19.78
C PRO A 44 13.86 7.95 -20.41
N ALA A 45 14.70 7.11 -19.80
CA ALA A 45 14.95 5.75 -20.26
C ALA A 45 13.69 4.86 -20.16
N LEU A 46 12.92 4.97 -19.07
CA LEU A 46 11.65 4.26 -18.93
C LEU A 46 10.66 4.70 -20.02
N ALA A 47 10.53 6.01 -20.25
CA ALA A 47 9.62 6.55 -21.27
C ALA A 47 10.02 6.08 -22.68
N LEU A 48 11.32 6.04 -23.00
CA LEU A 48 11.82 5.46 -24.24
C LEU A 48 11.40 3.99 -24.40
N LEU A 49 11.66 3.16 -23.38
CA LEU A 49 11.40 1.73 -23.44
C LEU A 49 9.89 1.40 -23.46
N GLU A 50 9.04 2.21 -22.81
CA GLU A 50 7.58 2.15 -22.93
C GLU A 50 7.11 2.44 -24.37
N GLN A 51 7.74 3.38 -25.08
CA GLN A 51 7.41 3.70 -26.48
C GLN A 51 7.91 2.65 -27.47
N VAL A 52 9.06 2.02 -27.21
CA VAL A 52 9.61 0.93 -28.03
C VAL A 52 8.71 -0.31 -27.95
N GLY A 53 8.27 -0.66 -26.74
CA GLY A 53 7.38 -1.79 -26.49
C GLY A 53 8.10 -3.14 -26.32
N ALA A 54 7.40 -4.07 -25.66
CA ALA A 54 7.93 -5.36 -25.21
C ALA A 54 8.49 -6.25 -26.36
N GLU A 55 7.77 -6.33 -27.47
CA GLU A 55 8.13 -7.20 -28.59
C GLU A 55 9.42 -6.73 -29.29
N ALA A 56 9.56 -5.41 -29.49
CA ALA A 56 10.75 -4.82 -30.08
C ALA A 56 11.97 -4.98 -29.17
N ILE A 57 11.81 -4.79 -27.84
CA ILE A 57 12.86 -5.03 -26.86
C ILE A 57 13.34 -6.48 -26.91
N TYR A 58 12.41 -7.45 -26.89
CA TYR A 58 12.74 -8.87 -26.93
C TYR A 58 13.42 -9.28 -28.23
N THR A 59 12.90 -8.81 -29.36
CA THR A 59 13.48 -9.08 -30.69
C THR A 59 14.90 -8.53 -30.78
N LYS A 60 15.13 -7.31 -30.29
CA LYS A 60 16.47 -6.72 -30.25
C LYS A 60 17.41 -7.54 -29.36
N ALA A 61 16.96 -7.93 -28.16
CA ALA A 61 17.76 -8.76 -27.26
C ALA A 61 18.21 -10.08 -27.91
N LYS A 62 17.35 -10.72 -28.72
CA LYS A 62 17.70 -11.94 -29.47
C LYS A 62 18.79 -11.71 -30.54
N LEU A 63 18.86 -10.51 -31.12
CA LEU A 63 19.80 -10.18 -32.19
C LEU A 63 21.19 -9.77 -31.68
N LEU A 64 21.33 -9.44 -30.39
CA LEU A 64 22.51 -8.75 -29.86
C LEU A 64 23.75 -9.62 -29.59
N GLY A 65 23.68 -10.94 -29.77
CA GLY A 65 24.84 -11.83 -29.64
C GLY A 65 25.59 -11.61 -28.32
N THR A 66 26.84 -11.14 -28.38
CA THR A 66 27.71 -10.89 -27.21
C THR A 66 27.29 -9.69 -26.35
N GLU A 67 26.54 -8.72 -26.90
CA GLU A 67 26.04 -7.56 -26.14
C GLU A 67 24.71 -7.84 -25.44
N GLN A 68 24.18 -9.07 -25.56
CA GLN A 68 22.88 -9.45 -25.00
C GLN A 68 22.81 -9.25 -23.48
N ASP A 69 23.80 -9.74 -22.73
CA ASP A 69 23.79 -9.68 -21.26
C ASP A 69 23.78 -8.22 -20.77
N ARG A 70 24.68 -7.40 -21.34
CA ARG A 70 24.74 -5.97 -21.06
C ARG A 70 23.42 -5.27 -21.38
N PHE A 71 22.80 -5.60 -22.51
CA PHE A 71 21.50 -5.04 -22.86
C PHE A 71 20.40 -5.44 -21.87
N LEU A 72 20.38 -6.70 -21.42
CA LEU A 72 19.42 -7.19 -20.44
C LEU A 72 19.61 -6.56 -19.06
N ASP A 73 20.85 -6.21 -18.68
CA ASP A 73 21.14 -5.41 -17.48
C ASP A 73 20.54 -4.01 -17.60
N LEU A 74 20.68 -3.34 -18.75
CA LEU A 74 20.03 -2.05 -18.99
C LEU A 74 18.50 -2.15 -18.90
N ILE A 75 17.90 -3.23 -19.42
CA ILE A 75 16.45 -3.47 -19.27
C ILE A 75 16.08 -3.71 -17.79
N ARG A 76 16.89 -4.43 -17.02
CA ARG A 76 16.64 -4.61 -15.58
C ARG A 76 16.61 -3.26 -14.86
N ASP A 77 17.63 -2.44 -15.07
CA ASP A 77 17.89 -1.24 -14.27
C ASP A 77 17.03 -0.05 -14.72
N PHE A 78 16.78 0.08 -16.02
CA PHE A 78 16.09 1.26 -16.58
C PHE A 78 14.66 1.00 -17.04
N TYR A 79 14.23 -0.25 -17.16
CA TYR A 79 12.83 -0.60 -17.45
C TYR A 79 12.14 -1.26 -16.26
N PHE A 80 12.62 -2.42 -15.81
CA PHE A 80 11.92 -3.19 -14.79
C PHE A 80 11.91 -2.47 -13.45
N GLN A 81 13.07 -2.04 -12.93
CA GLN A 81 13.16 -1.43 -11.60
C GLN A 81 12.30 -0.15 -11.49
N PRO A 82 12.33 0.82 -12.42
CA PRO A 82 11.53 2.04 -12.31
C PRO A 82 10.03 1.77 -12.50
N MET A 83 9.67 0.85 -13.40
CA MET A 83 8.28 0.40 -13.58
C MET A 83 7.74 -0.22 -12.29
N PHE A 84 8.50 -1.11 -11.65
CA PHE A 84 8.10 -1.74 -10.40
C PHE A 84 8.02 -0.77 -9.24
N ALA A 85 8.99 0.15 -9.11
CA ALA A 85 8.94 1.18 -8.09
C ALA A 85 7.66 2.03 -8.21
N ARG A 86 7.28 2.39 -9.44
CA ARG A 86 6.02 3.09 -9.72
C ARG A 86 4.79 2.25 -9.37
N MET A 87 4.75 0.98 -9.77
CA MET A 87 3.62 0.07 -9.48
C MET A 87 3.46 -0.18 -7.98
N LEU A 88 4.54 -0.43 -7.24
CA LEU A 88 4.54 -0.61 -5.79
C LEU A 88 4.05 0.64 -5.06
N THR A 89 4.53 1.83 -5.48
CA THR A 89 4.10 3.12 -4.91
C THR A 89 2.60 3.40 -5.16
N LEU A 90 1.99 2.77 -6.16
CA LEU A 90 0.56 2.91 -6.46
C LEU A 90 -0.29 1.76 -5.91
N ASN A 91 0.32 0.68 -5.42
CA ASN A 91 -0.39 -0.50 -4.95
C ASN A 91 -1.21 -0.19 -3.68
N GLN A 92 -2.53 -0.43 -3.75
CA GLN A 92 -3.45 -0.09 -2.67
C GLN A 92 -3.32 -1.04 -1.46
N ASN A 93 -3.06 -2.33 -1.70
CA ASN A 93 -2.90 -3.30 -0.61
C ASN A 93 -1.65 -2.99 0.22
N LEU A 94 -0.54 -2.69 -0.46
CA LEU A 94 0.70 -2.30 0.20
C LEU A 94 0.53 -0.98 0.99
N LYS A 95 -0.15 0.01 0.41
CA LYS A 95 -0.50 1.26 1.11
C LYS A 95 -1.37 1.03 2.33
N ARG A 96 -2.42 0.22 2.22
CA ARG A 96 -3.31 -0.11 3.34
C ARG A 96 -2.53 -0.78 4.46
N PHE A 97 -1.69 -1.76 4.12
CA PHE A 97 -0.81 -2.43 5.07
C PHE A 97 0.11 -1.44 5.79
N TRP A 98 0.79 -0.56 5.05
CA TRP A 98 1.65 0.46 5.64
C TRP A 98 0.92 1.52 6.47
N ILE A 99 -0.31 1.89 6.09
CA ILE A 99 -1.15 2.80 6.89
C ILE A 99 -1.56 2.12 8.20
N GLN A 100 -1.99 0.86 8.14
CA GLN A 100 -2.33 0.07 9.34
C GLN A 100 -1.12 -0.02 10.29
N ARG A 101 0.08 -0.20 9.74
CA ARG A 101 1.35 -0.29 10.50
C ARG A 101 2.06 1.04 10.73
N ARG A 102 1.49 2.15 10.25
CA ARG A 102 2.02 3.51 10.35
C ARG A 102 3.49 3.66 9.92
N VAL A 103 3.88 2.92 8.89
CA VAL A 103 5.22 3.05 8.30
C VAL A 103 5.36 4.46 7.78
N ASP A 104 6.44 5.17 8.15
CA ASP A 104 6.66 6.53 7.69
C ASP A 104 6.97 6.56 6.18
N ARG A 105 6.74 7.72 5.55
CA ARG A 105 6.86 7.86 4.10
C ARG A 105 8.28 7.56 3.59
N GLU A 106 9.32 7.93 4.32
CA GLU A 106 10.70 7.70 3.89
C GLU A 106 11.01 6.20 3.90
N THR A 107 10.58 5.50 4.94
CA THR A 107 10.68 4.04 5.01
C THR A 107 9.87 3.35 3.91
N GLN A 108 8.66 3.82 3.62
CA GLN A 108 7.86 3.32 2.48
C GLN A 108 8.61 3.48 1.14
N GLU A 109 9.21 4.65 0.91
CA GLU A 109 9.99 4.92 -0.31
C GLU A 109 11.22 4.00 -0.42
N ARG A 110 11.95 3.77 0.69
CA ARG A 110 13.08 2.82 0.73
C ARG A 110 12.64 1.38 0.48
N LEU A 111 11.53 0.94 1.07
CA LEU A 111 10.97 -0.41 0.86
C LEU A 111 10.52 -0.62 -0.59
N CYS A 112 9.88 0.38 -1.20
CA CYS A 112 9.53 0.35 -2.63
C CYS A 112 10.77 0.11 -3.51
N VAL A 113 11.89 0.78 -3.21
CA VAL A 113 13.16 0.62 -3.95
C VAL A 113 13.75 -0.77 -3.74
N SER A 114 13.72 -1.29 -2.52
CA SER A 114 14.22 -2.65 -2.23
C SER A 114 13.40 -3.70 -3.00
N LEU A 115 12.07 -3.66 -2.84
CA LEU A 115 11.16 -4.61 -3.49
C LEU A 115 11.20 -4.50 -5.03
N SER A 116 11.33 -3.29 -5.58
CA SER A 116 11.44 -3.11 -7.03
C SER A 116 12.73 -3.70 -7.60
N THR A 117 13.83 -3.62 -6.85
CA THR A 117 15.13 -4.17 -7.24
C THR A 117 15.09 -5.70 -7.25
N GLU A 118 14.51 -6.32 -6.22
CA GLU A 118 14.33 -7.77 -6.16
C GLU A 118 13.42 -8.29 -7.30
N LEU A 119 12.31 -7.58 -7.57
CA LEU A 119 11.41 -7.92 -8.67
C LEU A 119 12.10 -7.77 -10.03
N ALA A 120 12.88 -6.71 -10.23
CA ALA A 120 13.63 -6.49 -11.46
C ALA A 120 14.60 -7.63 -11.72
N LEU A 121 15.33 -8.07 -10.69
CA LEU A 121 16.23 -9.22 -10.79
C LEU A 121 15.48 -10.51 -11.15
N LYS A 122 14.35 -10.80 -10.49
CA LYS A 122 13.52 -11.98 -10.79
C LYS A 122 13.03 -11.99 -12.24
N LEU A 123 12.56 -10.85 -12.76
CA LEU A 123 12.09 -10.77 -14.15
C LEU A 123 13.24 -10.82 -15.16
N HIS A 124 14.39 -10.23 -14.84
CA HIS A 124 15.59 -10.33 -15.65
C HIS A 124 16.03 -11.81 -15.79
N THR A 125 16.08 -12.57 -14.69
CA THR A 125 16.35 -14.01 -14.74
C THR A 125 15.29 -14.78 -15.54
N ALA A 126 14.01 -14.43 -15.37
CA ALA A 126 12.93 -15.05 -16.14
C ALA A 126 13.06 -14.78 -17.65
N LEU A 127 13.46 -13.56 -18.02
CA LEU A 127 13.69 -13.15 -19.40
C LEU A 127 14.87 -13.89 -20.02
N ILE A 128 16.02 -13.95 -19.32
CA ILE A 128 17.18 -14.76 -19.73
C ILE A 128 16.75 -16.22 -19.98
N LYS A 129 15.97 -16.79 -19.06
CA LYS A 129 15.46 -18.16 -19.22
C LYS A 129 14.62 -18.30 -20.49
N GLN A 130 13.65 -17.42 -20.75
CA GLN A 130 12.84 -17.48 -21.97
C GLN A 130 13.69 -17.35 -23.25
N MET A 131 14.75 -16.54 -23.20
CA MET A 131 15.67 -16.36 -24.32
C MET A 131 16.51 -17.60 -24.58
N SER A 132 17.03 -18.24 -23.52
CA SER A 132 17.78 -19.49 -23.61
C SER A 132 16.94 -20.67 -24.13
N GLU A 133 15.63 -20.64 -23.86
CA GLU A 133 14.66 -21.63 -24.36
C GLU A 133 14.12 -21.28 -25.76
N HIS A 134 14.59 -20.18 -26.37
CA HIS A 134 14.16 -19.67 -27.66
C HIS A 134 12.64 -19.50 -27.82
N LYS A 135 11.91 -19.25 -26.73
CA LYS A 135 10.45 -19.10 -26.78
C LYS A 135 10.06 -17.93 -27.70
N GLU A 136 9.10 -18.15 -28.58
CA GLU A 136 8.57 -17.09 -29.46
C GLU A 136 7.84 -16.02 -28.64
N ASP A 137 7.13 -16.43 -27.60
CA ASP A 137 6.33 -15.57 -26.74
C ASP A 137 7.06 -15.09 -25.47
N GLY A 138 8.39 -15.21 -25.42
CA GLY A 138 9.21 -14.77 -24.29
C GLY A 138 9.08 -13.28 -23.98
N PHE A 139 8.68 -12.45 -24.96
CA PHE A 139 8.37 -11.03 -24.76
C PHE A 139 7.23 -10.78 -23.76
N LYS A 140 6.39 -11.79 -23.47
CA LYS A 140 5.30 -11.67 -22.48
C LYS A 140 5.81 -11.30 -21.09
N VAL A 141 7.05 -11.64 -20.74
CA VAL A 141 7.69 -11.26 -19.46
C VAL A 141 7.86 -9.73 -19.36
N LEU A 142 8.02 -9.04 -20.49
CA LEU A 142 8.15 -7.58 -20.58
C LEU A 142 6.80 -6.85 -20.56
N LEU A 143 5.67 -7.57 -20.63
CA LEU A 143 4.35 -6.92 -20.68
C LEU A 143 3.96 -6.33 -19.31
N PRO A 144 3.34 -5.14 -19.28
CA PRO A 144 2.86 -4.52 -18.04
C PRO A 144 1.94 -5.41 -17.21
N ALA A 145 1.11 -6.26 -17.85
CA ALA A 145 0.23 -7.18 -17.15
C ALA A 145 1.00 -8.27 -16.38
N TYR A 146 2.09 -8.78 -16.94
CA TYR A 146 2.95 -9.76 -16.27
C TYR A 146 3.72 -9.11 -15.12
N ALA A 147 4.23 -7.91 -15.34
CA ALA A 147 4.86 -7.09 -14.31
C ALA A 147 3.89 -6.80 -13.15
N GLN A 148 2.65 -6.38 -13.45
CA GLN A 148 1.62 -6.13 -12.45
C GLN A 148 1.30 -7.37 -11.61
N ARG A 149 1.19 -8.54 -12.24
CA ARG A 149 0.99 -9.81 -11.52
C ARG A 149 2.17 -10.14 -10.60
N SER A 150 3.39 -9.89 -11.06
CA SER A 150 4.62 -10.11 -10.28
C SER A 150 4.68 -9.17 -9.07
N VAL A 151 4.35 -7.89 -9.25
CA VAL A 151 4.22 -6.91 -8.16
C VAL A 151 3.18 -7.37 -7.15
N HIS A 152 2.01 -7.80 -7.62
CA HIS A 152 0.95 -8.25 -6.75
C HIS A 152 1.38 -9.44 -5.87
N ASN A 153 2.00 -10.46 -6.48
CA ASN A 153 2.55 -11.60 -5.74
C ASN A 153 3.62 -11.17 -4.73
N ALA A 154 4.54 -10.30 -5.12
CA ALA A 154 5.58 -9.82 -4.20
C ALA A 154 5.02 -8.97 -3.06
N VAL A 155 3.95 -8.20 -3.29
CA VAL A 155 3.24 -7.50 -2.21
C VAL A 155 2.60 -8.49 -1.26
N VAL A 156 1.97 -9.57 -1.76
CA VAL A 156 1.41 -10.63 -0.91
C VAL A 156 2.51 -11.26 -0.06
N ASP A 157 3.62 -11.65 -0.67
CA ASP A 157 4.75 -12.29 0.01
C ASP A 157 5.39 -11.36 1.05
N TYR A 158 5.57 -10.08 0.71
CA TYR A 158 6.07 -9.06 1.63
C TYR A 158 5.15 -8.92 2.83
N VAL A 159 3.85 -8.72 2.60
CA VAL A 159 2.86 -8.58 3.67
C VAL A 159 2.83 -9.82 4.57
N ARG A 160 2.85 -11.02 3.99
CA ARG A 160 2.98 -12.29 4.73
C ARG A 160 4.25 -12.32 5.59
N SER A 161 5.39 -11.98 5.00
CA SER A 161 6.68 -12.03 5.69
C SER A 161 6.77 -11.02 6.83
N GLU A 162 6.29 -9.79 6.64
CA GLU A 162 6.25 -8.77 7.68
C GLU A 162 5.26 -9.15 8.77
N TRP A 163 4.09 -9.68 8.40
CA TRP A 163 3.11 -10.15 9.38
C TRP A 163 3.68 -11.28 10.23
N GLN A 164 4.32 -12.27 9.61
CA GLN A 164 4.99 -13.36 10.31
C GLN A 164 6.14 -12.84 11.17
N TRP A 165 6.97 -11.92 10.65
CA TRP A 165 8.04 -11.30 11.41
C TRP A 165 7.51 -10.53 12.62
N GLU A 166 6.42 -9.78 12.48
CA GLU A 166 5.78 -9.09 13.59
C GLU A 166 5.22 -10.09 14.60
N LYS A 167 4.59 -11.16 14.13
CA LYS A 167 4.17 -12.27 15.01
C LYS A 167 5.38 -12.81 15.78
N ASP A 168 6.55 -12.92 15.17
CA ASP A 168 7.74 -13.49 15.82
C ASP A 168 8.48 -12.49 16.72
N THR A 169 8.44 -11.18 16.41
CA THR A 169 9.28 -10.13 17.04
C THR A 169 8.56 -9.12 17.91
N LEU A 170 7.22 -9.09 17.93
CA LEU A 170 6.45 -8.33 18.92
C LEU A 170 6.51 -8.97 20.33
N GLN A 171 7.66 -9.53 20.69
CA GLN A 171 7.96 -10.08 22.00
C GLN A 171 8.69 -9.00 22.79
N ASP A 172 8.13 -8.60 23.93
CA ASP A 172 9.00 -8.15 25.00
C ASP A 172 9.67 -9.44 25.54
N LEU A 173 11.00 -9.52 25.43
CA LEU A 173 11.77 -10.70 25.84
C LEU A 173 11.70 -10.94 27.36
N ASP A 174 11.20 -9.93 28.11
CA ASP A 174 11.11 -9.89 29.56
C ASP A 174 9.66 -9.83 30.08
N LEU A 175 8.67 -10.38 29.36
CA LEU A 175 7.34 -10.59 29.93
C LEU A 175 7.45 -11.53 31.14
N ASP A 176 6.83 -11.16 32.26
CA ASP A 176 6.72 -12.05 33.42
C ASP A 176 5.98 -13.32 32.98
N PRO A 177 6.40 -14.54 33.40
CA PRO A 177 5.71 -15.79 33.07
C PRO A 177 4.20 -15.82 33.37
N SER A 178 3.72 -14.92 34.25
CA SER A 178 2.30 -14.76 34.58
C SER A 178 1.50 -13.89 33.60
N GLN A 179 2.16 -13.13 32.72
CA GLN A 179 1.51 -12.27 31.74
C GLN A 179 1.14 -13.08 30.49
N VAL A 180 -0.13 -13.02 30.09
CA VAL A 180 -0.59 -13.64 28.84
C VAL A 180 -0.04 -12.82 27.68
N ASP A 181 0.69 -13.48 26.80
CA ASP A 181 1.22 -12.84 25.60
C ASP A 181 0.08 -12.31 24.72
N PRO A 182 -0.02 -10.98 24.52
CA PRO A 182 -1.13 -10.37 23.78
C PRO A 182 -1.22 -10.85 22.31
N ARG A 183 -0.17 -11.50 21.77
CA ARG A 183 -0.17 -12.11 20.44
C ARG A 183 -0.97 -13.41 20.36
N THR A 184 -1.05 -14.17 21.46
CA THR A 184 -1.90 -15.38 21.51
C THR A 184 -3.39 -15.06 21.39
N GLN A 185 -3.73 -13.77 21.49
CA GLN A 185 -5.08 -13.25 21.38
C GLN A 185 -5.33 -12.49 20.08
N VAL A 186 -4.32 -12.40 19.18
CA VAL A 186 -4.50 -11.90 17.82
C VAL A 186 -5.33 -12.94 17.08
N ALA A 187 -6.47 -12.51 16.52
CA ALA A 187 -7.47 -13.38 15.92
C ALA A 187 -6.82 -14.45 15.00
N ASP A 188 -6.91 -15.71 15.42
CA ASP A 188 -6.45 -16.91 14.70
C ASP A 188 -7.28 -17.21 13.43
N GLN A 189 -8.20 -16.32 13.07
CA GLN A 189 -9.07 -16.52 11.92
C GLN A 189 -8.29 -16.27 10.63
N ALA A 190 -7.86 -17.37 10.00
CA ALA A 190 -7.17 -17.39 8.72
C ALA A 190 -7.89 -16.60 7.61
N GLU A 191 -9.21 -16.44 7.71
CA GLU A 191 -10.05 -15.67 6.78
C GLU A 191 -9.72 -14.17 6.74
N TYR A 192 -9.23 -13.61 7.84
CA TYR A 192 -8.83 -12.20 7.95
C TYR A 192 -7.33 -11.97 7.74
N SER A 193 -6.59 -13.00 7.31
CA SER A 193 -5.17 -12.81 7.03
C SER A 193 -5.05 -11.91 5.78
N PRO A 194 -4.22 -10.84 5.83
CA PRO A 194 -4.02 -9.92 4.69
C PRO A 194 -3.60 -10.61 3.39
N GLU A 195 -3.11 -11.83 3.51
CA GLU A 195 -2.61 -12.69 2.44
C GLU A 195 -3.74 -13.26 1.57
N TYR A 196 -4.89 -13.59 2.17
CA TYR A 196 -6.06 -14.07 1.43
C TYR A 196 -6.75 -12.96 0.63
N GLN A 197 -6.82 -11.75 1.18
CA GLN A 197 -7.35 -10.58 0.48
C GLN A 197 -6.52 -10.15 -0.75
N ALA A 198 -5.25 -10.55 -0.76
CA ALA A 198 -4.31 -10.23 -1.82
C ALA A 198 -4.24 -11.31 -2.92
N ILE A 199 -5.06 -12.36 -2.91
CA ILE A 199 -5.09 -13.38 -3.98
C ILE A 199 -6.22 -13.05 -4.96
N SER A 200 -5.90 -12.24 -5.98
CA SER A 200 -6.89 -11.70 -6.92
C SER A 200 -6.77 -12.29 -8.33
N SER A 201 -7.19 -13.53 -8.54
CA SER A 201 -7.77 -13.90 -9.85
C SER A 201 -9.26 -13.56 -9.93
N GLU A 202 -9.90 -13.30 -8.78
CA GLU A 202 -11.34 -13.04 -8.68
C GLU A 202 -11.71 -11.59 -9.00
N GLN A 203 -10.85 -10.61 -8.71
CA GLN A 203 -11.22 -9.18 -8.81
C GLN A 203 -11.49 -8.71 -10.25
N VAL A 204 -10.84 -9.29 -11.27
CA VAL A 204 -11.11 -8.90 -12.68
C VAL A 204 -12.51 -9.34 -13.12
N LYS A 205 -12.93 -10.55 -12.70
CA LYS A 205 -14.28 -11.05 -12.97
C LYS A 205 -15.32 -10.21 -12.21
N GLN A 206 -15.08 -9.94 -10.94
CA GLN A 206 -15.94 -9.11 -10.09
C GLN A 206 -16.04 -7.65 -10.62
N LEU A 207 -14.95 -7.07 -11.12
CA LEU A 207 -14.94 -5.75 -11.77
C LEU A 207 -15.81 -5.73 -13.03
N ASN A 208 -15.73 -6.77 -13.85
CA ASN A 208 -16.57 -6.88 -15.05
C ASN A 208 -18.05 -7.07 -14.68
N GLU A 209 -18.36 -7.84 -13.64
CA GLU A 209 -19.71 -8.00 -13.10
C GLU A 209 -20.27 -6.67 -12.58
N VAL A 210 -19.49 -5.91 -11.80
CA VAL A 210 -19.85 -4.57 -11.35
C VAL A 210 -20.07 -3.63 -12.51
N ARG A 211 -19.21 -3.64 -13.52
CA ARG A 211 -19.37 -2.82 -14.73
C ARG A 211 -20.66 -3.15 -15.47
N ALA A 212 -21.01 -4.43 -15.60
CA ALA A 212 -22.27 -4.86 -16.21
C ALA A 212 -23.49 -4.41 -15.38
N HIS A 213 -23.41 -4.49 -14.05
CA HIS A 213 -24.48 -4.04 -13.17
C HIS A 213 -24.66 -2.52 -13.21
N LEU A 214 -23.57 -1.76 -13.19
CA LEU A 214 -23.59 -0.30 -13.36
C LEU A 214 -24.19 0.12 -14.69
N SER A 215 -23.85 -0.57 -15.78
CA SER A 215 -24.46 -0.34 -17.09
C SER A 215 -25.97 -0.53 -17.05
N THR A 216 -26.46 -1.49 -16.24
CA THR A 216 -27.89 -1.75 -16.05
C THR A 216 -28.55 -0.61 -15.26
N MET A 217 -27.91 -0.16 -14.18
CA MET A 217 -28.39 0.95 -13.34
C MET A 217 -28.45 2.28 -14.10
N LEU A 218 -27.47 2.55 -14.97
CA LEU A 218 -27.46 3.71 -15.86
C LEU A 218 -28.57 3.67 -16.91
N GLY A 219 -29.06 2.47 -17.26
CA GLY A 219 -30.23 2.31 -18.14
C GLY A 219 -31.58 2.48 -17.43
N ASP A 220 -31.62 2.43 -16.09
CA ASP A 220 -32.85 2.47 -15.30
C ASP A 220 -33.10 3.87 -14.70
N GLN A 221 -34.14 4.54 -15.19
CA GLN A 221 -34.52 5.90 -14.79
C GLN A 221 -34.90 6.04 -13.31
N ARG A 222 -35.10 4.94 -12.57
CA ARG A 222 -35.37 4.97 -11.13
C ARG A 222 -34.16 5.44 -10.32
N TYR A 223 -32.95 5.25 -10.82
CA TYR A 223 -31.73 5.72 -10.15
C TYR A 223 -31.42 7.17 -10.52
N PRO A 224 -30.82 7.97 -9.60
CA PRO A 224 -30.42 9.34 -9.88
C PRO A 224 -29.23 9.36 -10.86
N GLN A 225 -29.55 9.50 -12.14
CA GLN A 225 -28.62 9.40 -13.25
C GLN A 225 -27.41 10.32 -13.14
N ASP A 226 -27.62 11.58 -12.74
CA ASP A 226 -26.53 12.55 -12.55
C ASP A 226 -25.42 12.04 -11.62
N SER A 227 -25.78 11.30 -10.56
CA SER A 227 -24.82 10.75 -9.60
C SER A 227 -24.01 9.60 -10.21
N LEU A 228 -24.67 8.70 -10.95
CA LEU A 228 -24.03 7.55 -11.59
C LEU A 228 -23.14 7.96 -12.78
N ILE A 229 -23.56 8.95 -13.57
CA ILE A 229 -22.78 9.50 -14.69
C ILE A 229 -21.48 10.15 -14.18
N VAL A 230 -21.54 10.86 -13.04
CA VAL A 230 -20.33 11.42 -12.40
C VAL A 230 -19.36 10.30 -12.02
N VAL A 231 -19.85 9.18 -11.45
CA VAL A 231 -18.99 8.03 -11.13
C VAL A 231 -18.34 7.47 -12.40
N ASP A 232 -19.12 7.22 -13.45
CA ASP A 232 -18.60 6.68 -14.72
C ASP A 232 -17.53 7.59 -15.35
N CYS A 233 -17.71 8.91 -15.30
CA CYS A 233 -16.72 9.87 -15.80
C CYS A 233 -15.45 9.90 -14.94
N MET A 234 -15.60 9.96 -13.61
CA MET A 234 -14.47 10.03 -12.68
C MET A 234 -13.56 8.81 -12.77
N PHE A 235 -14.14 7.61 -12.89
CA PHE A 235 -13.39 6.35 -12.94
C PHE A 235 -13.11 5.85 -14.36
N GLY A 236 -13.55 6.57 -15.40
CA GLY A 236 -13.28 6.18 -16.78
C GLY A 236 -13.83 4.80 -17.13
N LEU A 237 -15.07 4.46 -16.73
CA LEU A 237 -15.62 3.11 -17.00
C LEU A 237 -16.13 2.95 -18.44
N GLY A 238 -16.30 4.06 -19.17
CA GLY A 238 -16.78 4.07 -20.55
C GLY A 238 -18.19 3.49 -20.68
N LEU A 239 -19.06 3.70 -19.70
CA LEU A 239 -20.45 3.25 -19.70
C LEU A 239 -21.42 4.28 -20.27
N THR A 240 -21.03 5.56 -20.26
CA THR A 240 -21.81 6.66 -20.80
C THR A 240 -21.07 7.36 -21.95
N PRO A 241 -21.75 8.16 -22.78
CA PRO A 241 -21.11 8.95 -23.83
C PRO A 241 -20.08 9.97 -23.31
N HIS A 242 -20.13 10.28 -22.01
CA HIS A 242 -19.25 11.25 -21.37
C HIS A 242 -17.98 10.61 -20.80
N SER A 243 -17.86 9.29 -20.80
CA SER A 243 -16.69 8.57 -20.28
C SER A 243 -16.01 7.75 -21.38
N ARG A 244 -14.73 7.46 -21.19
CA ARG A 244 -13.95 6.54 -22.04
C ARG A 244 -13.28 5.51 -21.15
N ALA A 245 -13.32 4.25 -21.57
CA ALA A 245 -12.77 3.14 -20.80
C ALA A 245 -11.26 3.34 -20.56
N GLY A 246 -10.85 3.43 -19.29
CA GLY A 246 -9.46 3.63 -18.86
C GLY A 246 -8.99 5.09 -18.84
N GLU A 247 -9.88 6.06 -19.09
CA GLU A 247 -9.57 7.49 -19.03
C GLU A 247 -10.30 8.13 -17.83
N GLU A 248 -9.63 8.18 -16.68
CA GLU A 248 -10.13 8.85 -15.48
C GLU A 248 -10.17 10.37 -15.69
N MET A 249 -11.26 11.00 -15.27
CA MET A 249 -11.42 12.45 -15.33
C MET A 249 -11.23 13.09 -13.95
N THR A 250 -10.61 14.25 -13.92
CA THR A 250 -10.60 15.09 -12.71
C THR A 250 -12.00 15.66 -12.46
N MET A 251 -12.31 16.01 -11.20
CA MET A 251 -13.59 16.65 -10.86
C MET A 251 -13.86 17.91 -11.69
N ARG A 252 -12.82 18.67 -12.05
CA ARG A 252 -12.93 19.86 -12.89
C ARG A 252 -13.39 19.49 -14.30
N GLU A 253 -12.72 18.55 -14.94
CA GLU A 253 -13.07 18.09 -16.29
C GLU A 253 -14.47 17.46 -16.31
N CYS A 254 -14.83 16.73 -15.25
CA CYS A 254 -16.16 16.16 -15.08
C CYS A 254 -17.23 17.27 -15.00
N CYS A 255 -16.99 18.33 -14.21
CA CYS A 255 -17.89 19.50 -14.13
C CYS A 255 -18.09 20.17 -15.48
N GLU A 256 -17.01 20.37 -16.24
CA GLU A 256 -17.03 21.01 -17.56
C GLU A 256 -17.79 20.15 -18.58
N LYS A 257 -17.48 18.85 -18.63
CA LYS A 257 -18.09 17.91 -19.58
C LYS A 257 -19.57 17.64 -19.30
N LEU A 258 -19.98 17.66 -18.03
CA LEU A 258 -21.37 17.47 -17.61
C LEU A 258 -22.14 18.79 -17.48
N SER A 259 -21.49 19.95 -17.66
CA SER A 259 -22.10 21.27 -17.51
C SER A 259 -22.85 21.44 -16.17
N LEU A 260 -22.23 21.01 -15.07
CA LEU A 260 -22.86 21.04 -13.74
C LEU A 260 -23.17 22.49 -13.31
N LYS A 261 -24.40 22.76 -12.87
CA LYS A 261 -24.80 24.11 -12.45
C LYS A 261 -24.09 24.50 -11.14
N GLY A 262 -23.48 25.69 -11.16
CA GLY A 262 -22.94 26.38 -9.99
C GLY A 262 -22.35 27.72 -10.41
N ASP A 263 -22.58 28.76 -9.60
CA ASP A 263 -22.18 30.15 -9.92
C ASP A 263 -20.66 30.36 -9.94
N THR A 264 -19.95 29.49 -9.23
CA THR A 264 -18.49 29.49 -9.18
C THR A 264 -17.96 28.08 -9.40
N GLN A 265 -16.74 27.99 -9.92
CA GLN A 265 -16.08 26.71 -10.12
C GLN A 265 -15.94 25.91 -8.81
N ALA A 266 -15.72 26.58 -7.69
CA ALA A 266 -15.69 25.93 -6.37
C ALA A 266 -17.04 25.29 -6.00
N ARG A 267 -18.17 25.97 -6.29
CA ARG A 267 -19.52 25.41 -6.08
C ARG A 267 -19.81 24.24 -7.01
N GLN A 268 -19.34 24.29 -8.25
CA GLN A 268 -19.47 23.18 -9.20
C GLN A 268 -18.70 21.94 -8.72
N ILE A 269 -17.45 22.13 -8.29
CA ILE A 269 -16.62 21.03 -7.73
C ILE A 269 -17.26 20.46 -6.45
N ALA A 270 -17.73 21.31 -5.53
CA ALA A 270 -18.41 20.84 -4.32
C ALA A 270 -19.68 20.04 -4.66
N ARG A 271 -20.45 20.47 -5.65
CA ARG A 271 -21.62 19.72 -6.13
C ARG A 271 -21.22 18.39 -6.79
N CYS A 272 -20.15 18.38 -7.58
CA CYS A 272 -19.60 17.17 -8.18
C CYS A 272 -19.19 16.16 -7.10
N GLN A 273 -18.54 16.63 -6.03
CA GLN A 273 -18.19 15.79 -4.88
C GLN A 273 -19.42 15.17 -4.21
N VAL A 274 -20.48 15.96 -3.98
CA VAL A 274 -21.74 15.44 -3.40
C VAL A 274 -22.40 14.41 -4.32
N LEU A 275 -22.41 14.64 -5.63
CA LEU A 275 -22.94 13.68 -6.61
C LEU A 275 -22.10 12.41 -6.68
N LEU A 276 -20.77 12.53 -6.59
CA LEU A 276 -19.85 11.41 -6.55
C LEU A 276 -20.08 10.57 -5.30
N ASP A 277 -20.12 11.18 -4.12
CA ASP A 277 -20.36 10.48 -2.85
C ASP A 277 -21.71 9.76 -2.87
N LYS A 278 -22.78 10.46 -3.30
CA LYS A 278 -24.11 9.86 -3.46
C LYS A 278 -24.13 8.71 -4.47
N GLY A 279 -23.44 8.87 -5.60
CA GLY A 279 -23.32 7.85 -6.63
C GLY A 279 -22.61 6.61 -6.10
N LEU A 280 -21.49 6.79 -5.40
CA LEU A 280 -20.75 5.71 -4.76
C LEU A 280 -21.59 4.99 -3.70
N ASP A 281 -22.40 5.70 -2.91
CA ASP A 281 -23.28 5.08 -1.92
C ASP A 281 -24.38 4.23 -2.57
N ILE A 282 -24.99 4.72 -3.65
CA ILE A 282 -25.99 3.95 -4.43
C ILE A 282 -25.35 2.69 -5.02
N ILE A 283 -24.14 2.81 -5.55
CA ILE A 283 -23.41 1.69 -6.14
C ILE A 283 -23.06 0.68 -5.06
N ARG A 284 -22.55 1.11 -3.89
CA ARG A 284 -22.27 0.22 -2.76
C ARG A 284 -23.53 -0.52 -2.32
N GLU A 285 -24.65 0.17 -2.20
CA GLU A 285 -25.92 -0.44 -1.78
C GLU A 285 -26.45 -1.43 -2.82
N ALA A 286 -26.36 -1.08 -4.10
CA ALA A 286 -26.71 -1.98 -5.20
C ALA A 286 -25.80 -3.22 -5.20
N ILE A 287 -24.49 -3.05 -5.08
CA ILE A 287 -23.52 -4.15 -5.01
C ILE A 287 -23.81 -5.05 -3.80
N ARG A 288 -24.08 -4.49 -2.61
CA ARG A 288 -24.46 -5.28 -1.42
C ARG A 288 -25.71 -6.11 -1.65
N THR A 289 -26.73 -5.51 -2.29
CA THR A 289 -28.02 -6.17 -2.50
C THR A 289 -27.96 -7.22 -3.62
N SER A 290 -27.28 -6.92 -4.73
CA SER A 290 -27.34 -7.73 -5.96
C SER A 290 -26.13 -8.64 -6.16
N MET A 291 -24.99 -8.32 -5.53
CA MET A 291 -23.72 -9.03 -5.69
C MET A 291 -23.02 -9.17 -4.33
N PRO A 292 -23.63 -9.87 -3.35
CA PRO A 292 -23.09 -9.96 -1.99
C PRO A 292 -21.67 -10.53 -1.94
N GLY A 293 -21.30 -11.44 -2.85
CA GLY A 293 -19.91 -11.94 -2.95
C GLY A 293 -18.90 -10.87 -3.39
N VAL A 294 -19.28 -9.98 -4.31
CA VAL A 294 -18.43 -8.83 -4.70
C VAL A 294 -18.40 -7.80 -3.59
N ALA A 295 -19.55 -7.55 -2.95
CA ALA A 295 -19.65 -6.65 -1.82
C ALA A 295 -18.71 -7.08 -0.70
N GLN A 296 -18.76 -8.35 -0.29
CA GLN A 296 -17.87 -8.94 0.71
C GLN A 296 -16.39 -8.83 0.29
N ALA A 297 -16.07 -9.10 -0.98
CA ALA A 297 -14.69 -9.00 -1.46
C ALA A 297 -14.14 -7.55 -1.52
N TRP A 298 -15.02 -6.57 -1.69
CA TRP A 298 -14.64 -5.15 -1.86
C TRP A 298 -14.82 -4.32 -0.60
N GLN A 299 -15.62 -4.80 0.33
CA GLN A 299 -15.81 -4.22 1.63
C GLN A 299 -14.47 -4.28 2.36
N ALA A 300 -13.88 -3.10 2.57
CA ALA A 300 -12.70 -3.01 3.39
C ALA A 300 -13.12 -3.40 4.81
N ASP A 301 -12.55 -4.47 5.33
CA ASP A 301 -12.72 -4.85 6.73
C ASP A 301 -12.36 -3.65 7.61
N VAL A 302 -13.38 -3.11 8.28
CA VAL A 302 -13.23 -2.00 9.21
C VAL A 302 -12.95 -2.61 10.56
N ASN A 303 -11.67 -2.67 10.90
CA ASN A 303 -11.27 -3.15 12.21
C ASN A 303 -11.75 -2.17 13.30
N VAL A 304 -12.71 -2.61 14.12
CA VAL A 304 -13.34 -1.79 15.17
C VAL A 304 -12.33 -1.32 16.23
N ASN A 305 -11.17 -1.97 16.36
CA ASN A 305 -10.11 -1.59 17.29
C ASN A 305 -9.22 -0.43 16.80
N SER A 306 -9.07 -0.23 15.48
CA SER A 306 -8.29 0.89 14.92
C SER A 306 -9.13 1.96 14.25
N ALA A 307 -10.34 1.63 13.82
CA ALA A 307 -11.14 2.51 12.97
C ALA A 307 -11.34 3.88 13.63
N SER A 308 -11.22 4.93 12.82
CA SER A 308 -11.56 6.29 13.25
C SER A 308 -13.06 6.41 13.52
N ARG A 309 -13.44 7.41 14.31
CA ARG A 309 -14.86 7.77 14.52
C ARG A 309 -15.65 7.88 13.22
N ARG A 310 -15.05 8.53 12.21
CA ARG A 310 -15.66 8.69 10.89
C ARG A 310 -15.90 7.35 10.21
N GLU A 311 -14.96 6.43 10.27
CA GLU A 311 -15.09 5.10 9.67
C GLU A 311 -16.18 4.28 10.38
N LEU A 312 -16.19 4.30 11.72
CA LEU A 312 -17.20 3.64 12.53
C LEU A 312 -18.62 4.15 12.21
N ASN A 313 -18.80 5.46 12.08
CA ASN A 313 -20.10 6.04 11.75
C ASN A 313 -20.49 5.78 10.29
N HIS A 314 -19.59 6.08 9.35
CA HIS A 314 -19.92 6.11 7.93
C HIS A 314 -19.96 4.72 7.30
N TYR A 315 -19.04 3.82 7.66
CA TYR A 315 -18.99 2.49 7.07
C TYR A 315 -19.82 1.48 7.84
N LEU A 316 -19.77 1.52 9.18
CA LEU A 316 -20.48 0.55 10.02
C LEU A 316 -21.88 1.02 10.47
N GLY A 317 -22.21 2.31 10.28
CA GLY A 317 -23.50 2.85 10.70
C GLY A 317 -23.68 2.83 12.22
N LEU A 318 -22.58 2.98 12.97
CA LEU A 318 -22.65 3.17 14.41
C LEU A 318 -23.13 4.58 14.74
N THR A 319 -23.91 4.70 15.80
CA THR A 319 -24.35 5.99 16.35
C THR A 319 -23.23 6.61 17.18
N GLU A 320 -23.21 7.94 17.32
CA GLU A 320 -22.19 8.63 18.16
C GLU A 320 -22.12 8.07 19.58
N GLY A 321 -23.27 7.74 20.19
CA GLY A 321 -23.31 7.13 21.51
C GLY A 321 -22.71 5.72 21.55
N GLU A 322 -22.86 4.91 20.50
CA GLU A 322 -22.20 3.61 20.38
C GLU A 322 -20.69 3.79 20.19
N VAL A 323 -20.27 4.74 19.37
CA VAL A 323 -18.84 5.06 19.17
C VAL A 323 -18.19 5.55 20.45
N ASP A 324 -18.84 6.41 21.23
CA ASP A 324 -18.33 6.90 22.51
C ASP A 324 -18.22 5.79 23.57
N ARG A 325 -19.06 4.74 23.51
CA ARG A 325 -18.89 3.53 24.34
C ARG A 325 -17.81 2.59 23.80
N LEU A 326 -17.67 2.55 22.47
CA LEU A 326 -16.76 1.65 21.78
C LEU A 326 -15.30 2.01 22.07
N LEU A 327 -14.93 3.28 21.88
CA LEU A 327 -13.53 3.72 21.93
C LEU A 327 -12.85 3.45 23.28
N PRO A 328 -13.43 3.79 24.46
CA PRO A 328 -12.78 3.55 25.75
C PRO A 328 -12.67 2.05 26.08
N SER A 329 -13.58 1.27 25.51
CA SER A 329 -13.73 -0.17 25.75
C SER A 329 -12.94 -1.01 24.76
N ARG A 330 -12.08 -0.42 23.91
CA ARG A 330 -11.09 -1.17 23.15
C ARG A 330 -10.05 -1.80 24.09
N GLN A 331 -9.49 -2.97 23.77
CA GLN A 331 -9.71 -3.76 22.54
C GLN A 331 -10.81 -4.82 22.68
N TYR A 332 -11.35 -5.26 21.55
CA TYR A 332 -12.27 -6.39 21.39
C TYR A 332 -11.57 -7.55 20.68
N TYR A 333 -11.80 -8.78 21.15
CA TYR A 333 -11.24 -9.99 20.55
C TYR A 333 -12.11 -10.59 19.46
N TYR A 334 -13.42 -10.39 19.56
CA TYR A 334 -14.43 -10.83 18.60
C TYR A 334 -15.62 -9.84 18.65
N LEU A 335 -16.48 -9.84 17.64
CA LEU A 335 -17.53 -8.82 17.51
C LEU A 335 -18.61 -8.94 18.59
N GLU A 336 -18.97 -10.16 18.99
CA GLU A 336 -19.99 -10.43 20.01
C GLU A 336 -19.63 -9.80 21.36
N GLU A 337 -18.33 -9.61 21.64
CA GLU A 337 -17.87 -8.93 22.86
C GLU A 337 -18.36 -7.47 22.93
N MET A 338 -18.62 -6.83 21.79
CA MET A 338 -19.23 -5.50 21.77
C MET A 338 -20.63 -5.51 22.37
N ALA A 339 -21.38 -6.60 22.23
CA ALA A 339 -22.68 -6.75 22.86
C ALA A 339 -22.54 -7.10 24.34
N ASP A 340 -21.59 -7.98 24.70
CA ASP A 340 -21.29 -8.32 26.11
C ASP A 340 -20.92 -7.07 26.92
N ARG A 341 -20.10 -6.19 26.34
CA ARG A 341 -19.69 -4.89 26.92
C ARG A 341 -20.75 -3.80 26.77
N LYS A 342 -21.95 -4.11 26.26
CA LYS A 342 -23.09 -3.18 26.09
C LYS A 342 -22.77 -1.97 25.20
N VAL A 343 -21.86 -2.13 24.25
CA VAL A 343 -21.51 -1.11 23.26
C VAL A 343 -22.65 -1.01 22.25
N VAL A 344 -23.04 -2.15 21.70
CA VAL A 344 -24.17 -2.34 20.77
C VAL A 344 -25.12 -3.42 21.30
N LYS A 345 -26.31 -3.54 20.71
CA LYS A 345 -27.24 -4.63 21.04
C LYS A 345 -26.84 -5.91 20.30
N GLN A 346 -27.09 -7.08 20.89
CA GLN A 346 -26.80 -8.39 20.27
C GLN A 346 -27.37 -8.52 18.85
N GLU A 347 -28.60 -8.05 18.64
CA GLU A 347 -29.31 -8.10 17.35
C GLU A 347 -28.60 -7.31 16.24
N ARG A 348 -27.76 -6.33 16.59
CA ARG A 348 -27.03 -5.51 15.62
C ARG A 348 -25.70 -6.12 15.20
N ILE A 349 -25.18 -7.13 15.91
CA ILE A 349 -23.89 -7.74 15.59
C ILE A 349 -23.88 -8.30 14.16
N PRO A 350 -24.90 -9.06 13.69
CA PRO A 350 -24.92 -9.56 12.32
C PRO A 350 -24.96 -8.44 11.27
N GLU A 351 -25.74 -7.37 11.52
CA GLU A 351 -25.84 -6.20 10.64
C GLU A 351 -24.48 -5.49 10.49
N ILE A 352 -23.75 -5.34 11.60
CA ILE A 352 -22.46 -4.66 11.64
C ILE A 352 -21.36 -5.54 11.01
N ALA A 353 -21.44 -6.87 11.21
CA ALA A 353 -20.57 -7.84 10.56
C ALA A 353 -20.77 -7.86 9.03
N GLU A 354 -22.02 -7.84 8.55
CA GLU A 354 -22.35 -7.69 7.12
C GLU A 354 -21.88 -6.33 6.56
N LYS A 355 -21.75 -5.32 7.42
CA LYS A 355 -21.11 -4.04 7.10
C LYS A 355 -19.58 -4.08 7.12
N GLY A 356 -18.97 -5.25 7.30
CA GLY A 356 -17.54 -5.47 7.21
C GLY A 356 -16.80 -5.10 8.48
N ALA A 357 -17.49 -5.04 9.62
CA ALA A 357 -16.81 -4.89 10.88
C ALA A 357 -16.00 -6.15 11.17
N VAL A 358 -14.78 -5.95 11.65
CA VAL A 358 -13.94 -7.04 12.17
C VAL A 358 -13.40 -6.60 13.52
N ALA A 359 -13.37 -7.52 14.48
CA ALA A 359 -12.66 -7.34 15.73
C ALA A 359 -11.35 -8.13 15.64
N ALA A 360 -10.30 -7.46 15.17
CA ALA A 360 -8.96 -8.03 15.17
C ALA A 360 -8.10 -7.23 16.15
N PHE A 361 -7.44 -7.92 17.07
CA PHE A 361 -6.54 -7.31 18.04
C PHE A 361 -5.38 -6.60 17.33
N ILE A 362 -4.98 -5.44 17.83
CA ILE A 362 -3.98 -4.57 17.21
C ILE A 362 -2.86 -4.29 18.21
N PRO A 363 -1.67 -4.89 18.05
CA PRO A 363 -0.52 -4.49 18.82
C PRO A 363 -0.11 -3.05 18.47
N VAL A 364 0.08 -2.21 19.47
CA VAL A 364 0.46 -0.80 19.34
C VAL A 364 1.87 -0.62 19.91
N ASP A 365 2.83 -0.41 19.01
CA ASP A 365 4.22 -0.13 19.38
C ASP A 365 4.36 1.28 19.94
N LEU A 366 4.66 1.42 21.24
CA LEU A 366 4.73 2.72 21.92
C LEU A 366 5.84 3.63 21.38
N ASN A 367 6.88 3.08 20.74
CA ASN A 367 7.96 3.86 20.16
C ASN A 367 7.59 4.55 18.85
N SER A 368 6.69 3.97 18.06
CA SER A 368 6.27 4.50 16.75
C SER A 368 4.85 5.07 16.75
N ALA A 369 4.00 4.63 17.68
CA ALA A 369 2.60 5.03 17.77
C ALA A 369 2.44 6.56 17.90
N THR A 370 1.32 7.07 17.36
CA THR A 370 0.98 8.48 17.55
C THR A 370 0.32 8.66 18.91
N ARG A 371 0.40 9.87 19.46
CA ARG A 371 -0.29 10.23 20.71
C ARG A 371 -1.78 9.86 20.68
N ARG A 372 -2.42 9.97 19.52
CA ARG A 372 -3.84 9.65 19.35
C ARG A 372 -4.11 8.16 19.55
N ASP A 373 -3.22 7.27 19.11
CA ASP A 373 -3.45 5.81 19.18
C ASP A 373 -3.24 5.30 20.58
N ILE A 374 -2.23 5.84 21.25
CA ILE A 374 -1.96 5.54 22.66
C ILE A 374 -3.20 5.90 23.51
N ILE A 375 -3.95 6.94 23.13
CA ILE A 375 -5.22 7.32 23.77
C ILE A 375 -6.39 6.46 23.28
N ASP A 376 -6.65 6.44 21.97
CA ASP A 376 -7.86 5.89 21.35
C ASP A 376 -7.87 4.34 21.28
N ILE A 377 -6.70 3.70 21.31
CA ILE A 377 -6.55 2.23 21.21
C ILE A 377 -6.10 1.68 22.57
N CYS A 378 -4.98 2.20 23.11
CA CYS A 378 -4.45 1.70 24.38
C CYS A 378 -5.17 2.30 25.60
N GLY A 379 -6.01 3.33 25.44
CA GLY A 379 -6.78 3.90 26.54
C GLY A 379 -5.95 4.72 27.54
N ALA A 380 -4.77 5.20 27.16
CA ALA A 380 -3.94 6.02 28.05
C ALA A 380 -4.57 7.39 28.30
N GLU A 381 -4.30 7.96 29.48
CA GLU A 381 -4.62 9.35 29.74
C GLU A 381 -3.80 10.30 28.85
N LYS A 382 -4.41 11.44 28.49
CA LYS A 382 -3.82 12.43 27.58
C LYS A 382 -2.42 12.90 28.02
N ASN A 383 -2.20 13.05 29.32
CA ASN A 383 -0.91 13.47 29.88
C ASN A 383 0.14 12.36 29.77
N ALA A 384 -0.22 11.13 30.13
CA ALA A 384 0.67 9.97 30.00
C ALA A 384 1.04 9.71 28.54
N ALA A 385 0.07 9.74 27.62
CA ALA A 385 0.31 9.59 26.19
C ALA A 385 1.26 10.66 25.62
N ARG A 386 1.15 11.91 26.10
CA ARG A 386 2.10 12.97 25.72
C ARG A 386 3.51 12.64 26.20
N LEU A 387 3.67 12.28 27.47
CA LEU A 387 4.97 11.97 28.07
C LEU A 387 5.63 10.75 27.43
N LEU A 388 4.86 9.71 27.09
CA LEU A 388 5.35 8.55 26.34
C LEU A 388 5.94 8.94 24.99
N VAL A 389 5.25 9.81 24.24
CA VAL A 389 5.73 10.30 22.93
C VAL A 389 6.96 11.21 23.06
N GLU A 390 7.10 11.96 24.15
CA GLU A 390 8.23 12.85 24.39
C GLU A 390 9.49 12.09 24.86
N LYS A 391 9.33 11.01 25.62
CA LYS A 391 10.45 10.27 26.24
C LYS A 391 10.91 9.04 25.45
N ARG A 392 10.22 8.67 24.37
CA ARG A 392 10.68 7.62 23.46
C ARG A 392 12.04 7.98 22.82
N PRO A 393 12.87 7.00 22.44
CA PRO A 393 12.58 5.56 22.42
C PRO A 393 12.81 4.86 23.77
N PHE A 394 12.00 3.84 24.05
CA PHE A 394 12.15 2.91 25.17
C PHE A 394 12.69 1.57 24.67
N ASN A 395 13.56 0.94 25.46
CA ASN A 395 14.14 -0.36 25.13
C ASN A 395 13.33 -1.54 25.70
N SER A 396 12.55 -1.31 26.76
CA SER A 396 11.69 -2.31 27.41
C SER A 396 10.51 -1.63 28.12
N LEU A 397 9.42 -2.36 28.38
CA LEU A 397 8.27 -1.80 29.11
C LEU A 397 8.65 -1.47 30.56
N ALA A 398 9.61 -2.20 31.14
CA ALA A 398 10.17 -1.90 32.47
C ALA A 398 10.87 -0.53 32.55
N GLU A 399 11.44 -0.03 31.45
CA GLU A 399 12.03 1.31 31.39
C GLU A 399 10.98 2.41 31.56
N ILE A 400 9.77 2.18 31.07
CA ILE A 400 8.65 3.11 31.21
C ILE A 400 8.26 3.27 32.69
N LEU A 401 8.22 2.18 33.46
CA LEU A 401 8.00 2.22 34.91
C LEU A 401 9.11 2.99 35.62
N LYS A 402 10.38 2.71 35.29
CA LYS A 402 11.54 3.41 35.87
C LYS A 402 11.52 4.91 35.58
N SER A 403 11.01 5.30 34.42
CA SER A 403 10.90 6.70 34.01
C SER A 403 9.78 7.49 34.73
N GLY A 404 8.95 6.81 35.51
CA GLY A 404 7.87 7.39 36.31
C GLY A 404 6.71 7.95 35.49
N ILE A 405 6.59 7.60 34.22
CA ILE A 405 5.49 8.07 33.35
C ILE A 405 4.18 7.37 33.73
N LEU A 406 4.26 6.09 34.09
CA LEU A 406 3.14 5.22 34.43
C LEU A 406 3.46 4.46 35.72
N ASN A 407 2.42 4.10 36.47
CA ASN A 407 2.51 3.09 37.51
C ASN A 407 2.31 1.68 36.92
N GLN A 408 2.56 0.64 37.72
CA GLN A 408 2.41 -0.75 37.29
C GLN A 408 0.99 -1.04 36.76
N ALA A 409 -0.04 -0.65 37.52
CA ALA A 409 -1.43 -0.94 37.16
C ALA A 409 -1.86 -0.29 35.83
N ASP A 410 -1.37 0.91 35.53
CA ASP A 410 -1.67 1.60 34.28
C ASP A 410 -0.86 1.05 33.12
N LEU A 411 0.37 0.58 33.36
CA LEU A 411 1.14 -0.16 32.36
C LEU A 411 0.48 -1.51 32.03
N ASP A 412 0.04 -2.28 33.04
CA ASP A 412 -0.63 -3.57 32.83
C ASP A 412 -1.91 -3.37 31.99
N LYS A 413 -2.72 -2.35 32.30
CA LYS A 413 -3.89 -1.99 31.46
C LYS A 413 -3.52 -1.65 30.03
N LEU A 414 -2.37 -1.00 29.80
CA LEU A 414 -1.91 -0.66 28.47
C LEU A 414 -1.49 -1.92 27.71
N ILE A 415 -0.77 -2.84 28.36
CA ILE A 415 -0.36 -4.14 27.82
C ILE A 415 -1.60 -4.97 27.45
N ASP A 416 -2.59 -5.05 28.35
CA ASP A 416 -3.87 -5.73 28.11
C ASP A 416 -4.63 -5.13 26.90
N LYS A 417 -4.41 -3.83 26.66
CA LYS A 417 -4.95 -3.11 25.50
C LYS A 417 -3.99 -3.09 24.31
N GLY A 418 -3.01 -3.99 24.27
CA GLY A 418 -2.13 -4.24 23.13
C GLY A 418 -0.91 -3.32 23.04
N ALA A 419 -0.55 -2.58 24.10
CA ALA A 419 0.72 -1.85 24.12
C ALA A 419 1.89 -2.83 24.10
N VAL A 420 2.79 -2.62 23.16
CA VAL A 420 4.00 -3.42 22.96
C VAL A 420 5.17 -2.50 22.64
N LEU A 421 6.38 -3.05 22.65
CA LEU A 421 7.55 -2.38 22.12
C LEU A 421 8.14 -3.26 21.02
N LYS A 422 8.35 -2.67 19.84
CA LYS A 422 9.19 -3.33 18.84
C LYS A 422 10.63 -3.20 19.28
N VAL A 423 11.37 -4.33 19.27
CA VAL A 423 12.82 -4.31 19.44
C VAL A 423 13.39 -3.38 18.37
N GLN A 424 13.96 -2.25 18.80
CA GLN A 424 14.60 -1.35 17.86
C GLN A 424 15.83 -2.05 17.30
N ARG A 425 15.74 -2.49 16.05
CA ARG A 425 16.95 -2.75 15.27
C ARG A 425 17.70 -1.42 15.20
N LYS A 426 18.96 -1.40 15.64
CA LYS A 426 19.86 -0.30 15.28
C LYS A 426 19.74 -0.08 13.78
N ALA A 427 19.54 1.17 13.37
CA ALA A 427 19.32 1.53 11.97
C ALA A 427 20.35 0.80 11.09
N ALA A 428 19.89 0.20 9.98
CA ALA A 428 20.78 -0.46 9.04
C ALA A 428 21.86 0.53 8.60
N VAL A 429 23.10 0.30 9.01
CA VAL A 429 24.20 1.22 8.71
C VAL A 429 24.68 0.91 7.29
N PRO A 430 24.68 1.88 6.35
CA PRO A 430 25.12 1.61 4.99
C PRO A 430 26.60 1.24 5.00
N LEU A 431 26.91 0.01 4.59
CA LEU A 431 28.28 -0.51 4.67
C LEU A 431 29.27 0.31 3.86
N ASN A 432 28.86 1.07 2.85
CA ASN A 432 29.76 1.94 2.09
C ASN A 432 30.11 3.26 2.80
N THR A 433 29.29 3.70 3.76
CA THR A 433 29.47 4.99 4.45
C THR A 433 29.67 4.85 5.96
N ALA A 434 29.48 3.65 6.53
CA ALA A 434 29.59 3.39 7.97
C ALA A 434 30.99 3.74 8.52
N SER A 435 31.11 4.40 9.67
CA SER A 435 32.40 4.56 10.35
C SER A 435 32.84 3.26 11.04
N ALA A 436 34.09 3.17 11.49
CA ALA A 436 34.57 2.04 12.30
C ALA A 436 33.78 1.92 13.62
N GLU A 437 33.39 3.06 14.18
CA GLU A 437 32.57 3.13 15.40
C GLU A 437 31.15 2.60 15.15
N ASP A 438 30.55 2.92 13.99
CA ASP A 438 29.23 2.39 13.62
C ASP A 438 29.27 0.86 13.44
N LEU A 439 30.34 0.33 12.82
CA LEU A 439 30.52 -1.11 12.66
C LEU A 439 30.75 -1.81 14.00
N ALA A 440 31.53 -1.20 14.90
CA ALA A 440 31.72 -1.71 16.26
C ALA A 440 30.40 -1.67 17.07
N ALA A 441 29.58 -0.63 16.88
CA ALA A 441 28.26 -0.51 17.50
C ALA A 441 27.28 -1.58 17.00
N LEU A 442 27.51 -2.17 15.83
CA LEU A 442 26.78 -3.35 15.32
C LEU A 442 27.30 -4.68 15.90
N GLY A 443 28.31 -4.65 16.77
CA GLY A 443 28.90 -5.84 17.40
C GLY A 443 29.96 -6.55 16.56
N LEU A 444 30.46 -5.91 15.50
CA LEU A 444 31.56 -6.46 14.69
C LEU A 444 32.89 -6.31 15.46
N SER A 445 33.76 -7.33 15.37
CA SER A 445 35.12 -7.21 15.89
C SER A 445 35.91 -6.16 15.11
N ALA A 446 36.91 -5.54 15.75
CA ALA A 446 37.75 -4.53 15.11
C ALA A 446 38.38 -5.04 13.80
N GLU A 447 38.82 -6.30 13.78
CA GLU A 447 39.36 -6.96 12.58
C GLU A 447 38.34 -7.05 11.44
N LEU A 448 37.10 -7.46 11.74
CA LEU A 448 36.03 -7.56 10.75
C LEU A 448 35.59 -6.19 10.25
N GLY A 449 35.51 -5.20 11.16
CA GLY A 449 35.22 -3.81 10.82
C GLY A 449 36.25 -3.22 9.87
N GLU A 450 37.55 -3.44 10.11
CA GLU A 450 38.60 -3.00 9.19
C GLU A 450 38.54 -3.68 7.82
N ARG A 451 38.25 -4.99 7.78
CA ARG A 451 38.09 -5.71 6.51
C ARG A 451 36.95 -5.13 5.68
N ILE A 452 35.83 -4.81 6.32
CA ILE A 452 34.68 -4.17 5.67
C ILE A 452 35.04 -2.77 5.19
N LEU A 453 35.76 -1.97 5.99
CA LEU A 453 36.20 -0.62 5.59
C LEU A 453 37.11 -0.65 4.36
N ARG A 454 38.04 -1.61 4.29
CA ARG A 454 38.95 -1.78 3.15
C ARG A 454 38.25 -2.31 1.90
N GLY A 455 37.17 -3.07 2.05
CA GLY A 455 36.42 -3.67 0.95
C GLY A 455 35.50 -2.71 0.19
N ARG A 456 35.44 -1.44 0.57
CA ARG A 456 34.55 -0.44 -0.03
C ARG A 456 35.11 0.14 -1.34
N PRO A 457 34.24 0.56 -2.27
CA PRO A 457 32.79 0.45 -2.21
C PRO A 457 32.30 -0.95 -2.64
N PHE A 458 31.27 -1.45 -1.96
CA PHE A 458 30.51 -2.62 -2.39
C PHE A 458 29.49 -2.20 -3.44
N GLU A 459 29.66 -2.68 -4.66
CA GLU A 459 28.76 -2.39 -5.79
C GLU A 459 27.60 -3.40 -5.89
N SER A 460 27.74 -4.57 -5.26
CA SER A 460 26.71 -5.61 -5.19
C SER A 460 26.84 -6.44 -3.90
N TRP A 461 25.78 -7.19 -3.55
CA TRP A 461 25.69 -8.02 -2.33
C TRP A 461 26.11 -9.49 -2.55
N THR A 462 26.66 -9.84 -3.72
CA THR A 462 26.99 -11.22 -4.11
C THR A 462 28.24 -11.78 -3.46
#